data_AF-A0A355FMG8-F1
#
_entry.id   AF-A0A355FMG8-F1
#
_cell.length_a   1.000
_cell.length_b   1.000
_cell.length_c   1.000
_cell.angle_alpha   90.00
_cell.angle_beta   90.00
_cell.angle_gamma   90.00
#
_symmetry.space_group_name_H-M   'P 1'
#
loop_
_entity.id
_entity.type
_entity.pdbx_description
1 polymer ?
#
loop_
_entity_poly.entity_id
_entity_poly.type
_entity_poly.pdbx_seq_one_letter_code
_entity_poly.pdbx_strand_id
1 'polypeptide(L)'
;VDLPSGVEADTGQVKGPAVRATLTVTFGLPKVGLLVYPGREYAGTVLVDPIGLPPPLLAGMTGDLYTLGHHELEPLIPRRQPEAHKGTQGHLLVVGGASGMTGAPTLAALAGLRSGAGLVTIGVRAGLTLPEKPLEVMVKTWAEIRWEDYDAIVV
;
A
#
# COMPACT_ATOMS: atom_id res chain seq x y z
N VAL A 1 -22.77 11.55 -15.37
CA VAL A 1 -23.72 10.70 -14.62
C VAL A 1 -23.33 9.27 -14.91
N ASP A 2 -23.21 8.46 -13.86
CA ASP A 2 -22.68 7.10 -13.82
C ASP A 2 -21.19 6.94 -14.20
N LEU A 3 -20.87 7.22 -15.46
CA LEU A 3 -19.51 7.12 -16.02
C LEU A 3 -19.33 8.26 -17.03
N PRO A 4 -18.17 8.92 -17.11
CA PRO A 4 -17.93 9.88 -18.18
C PRO A 4 -18.01 9.17 -19.54
N SER A 5 -18.86 9.67 -20.44
CA SER A 5 -19.05 9.07 -21.76
C SER A 5 -17.71 8.98 -22.50
N GLY A 6 -17.39 7.81 -23.05
CA GLY A 6 -16.11 7.54 -23.71
C GLY A 6 -15.06 6.86 -22.83
N VAL A 7 -15.29 6.78 -21.51
CA VAL A 7 -14.52 5.92 -20.59
C VAL A 7 -15.14 4.52 -20.58
N GLU A 8 -14.31 3.48 -20.63
CA GLU A 8 -14.74 2.10 -20.50
C GLU A 8 -14.80 1.71 -19.00
N ALA A 9 -15.87 1.02 -18.58
CA ALA A 9 -16.24 0.85 -17.18
C ALA A 9 -15.35 -0.13 -16.40
N ASP A 10 -14.87 -1.20 -17.04
CA ASP A 10 -14.21 -2.32 -16.35
C ASP A 10 -12.68 -2.18 -16.33
N THR A 11 -12.12 -1.41 -17.26
CA THR A 11 -10.67 -1.25 -17.46
C THR A 11 -10.21 0.20 -17.36
N GLY A 12 -11.12 1.17 -17.46
CA GLY A 12 -10.79 2.60 -17.48
C GLY A 12 -10.13 3.07 -18.78
N GLN A 13 -10.12 2.24 -19.83
CA GLN A 13 -9.55 2.63 -21.12
C GLN A 13 -10.39 3.71 -21.81
N VAL A 14 -9.71 4.58 -22.55
CA VAL A 14 -10.32 5.67 -23.33
C VAL A 14 -9.83 5.55 -24.77
N LYS A 15 -10.69 5.11 -25.69
CA LYS A 15 -10.32 4.79 -27.09
C LYS A 15 -10.66 5.90 -28.10
N GLY A 16 -11.11 7.04 -27.62
CA GLY A 16 -11.57 8.15 -28.46
C GLY A 16 -11.93 9.37 -27.62
N PRO A 17 -12.75 10.29 -28.15
CA PRO A 17 -13.24 11.42 -27.37
C PRO A 17 -13.96 10.95 -26.11
N ALA A 18 -13.58 11.52 -24.96
CA ALA A 18 -14.22 11.25 -23.68
C ALA A 18 -14.55 12.53 -22.94
N VAL A 19 -15.67 12.52 -22.24
CA VAL A 19 -16.11 13.64 -21.40
C VAL A 19 -15.18 13.75 -20.21
N ARG A 20 -14.60 14.93 -20.00
CA ARG A 20 -13.85 15.24 -18.78
C ARG A 20 -14.77 15.90 -17.77
N ALA A 21 -15.28 15.11 -16.83
CA ALA A 21 -16.22 15.58 -15.82
C ALA A 21 -15.48 16.26 -14.66
N THR A 22 -16.06 17.34 -14.13
CA THR A 22 -15.64 17.91 -12.83
C THR A 22 -16.20 17.07 -11.67
N LEU A 23 -17.36 16.45 -11.87
CA LEU A 23 -18.07 15.61 -10.91
C LEU A 23 -18.77 14.45 -11.63
N THR A 24 -18.60 13.24 -11.12
CA THR A 24 -19.32 12.04 -11.56
C THR A 24 -20.09 11.45 -10.38
N VAL A 25 -21.42 11.41 -10.50
CA VAL A 25 -22.29 10.65 -9.57
C VAL A 25 -22.50 9.26 -10.17
N THR A 26 -22.02 8.21 -9.51
CA THR A 26 -22.18 6.79 -9.89
C THR A 26 -23.12 6.08 -8.95
N PHE A 27 -23.78 5.03 -9.41
CA PHE A 27 -24.83 4.36 -8.64
C PHE A 27 -24.39 3.01 -8.08
N GLY A 28 -24.78 2.75 -6.83
CA GLY A 28 -24.57 1.46 -6.15
C GLY A 28 -23.12 1.24 -5.69
N LEU A 29 -22.22 0.95 -6.63
CA LEU A 29 -20.79 0.77 -6.38
C LEU A 29 -19.97 1.55 -7.42
N PRO A 30 -18.73 1.97 -7.10
CA PRO A 30 -17.85 2.58 -8.08
C PRO A 30 -17.41 1.54 -9.11
N LYS A 31 -17.42 1.94 -10.39
CA LYS A 31 -16.89 1.13 -11.50
C LYS A 31 -15.36 1.27 -11.54
N VAL A 32 -14.65 0.23 -11.97
CA VAL A 32 -13.18 0.20 -12.00
C VAL A 32 -12.61 1.38 -12.79
N GLY A 33 -13.21 1.69 -13.94
CA GLY A 33 -12.79 2.78 -14.82
C GLY A 33 -12.92 4.18 -14.23
N LEU A 34 -13.64 4.35 -13.12
CA LEU A 34 -13.66 5.61 -12.36
C LEU A 34 -12.44 5.77 -11.44
N LEU A 35 -11.74 4.68 -11.15
CA LEU A 35 -10.69 4.60 -10.13
C LEU A 35 -9.29 4.38 -10.71
N VAL A 36 -9.20 3.75 -11.88
CA VAL A 36 -7.92 3.45 -12.55
C VAL A 36 -7.64 4.40 -13.71
N TYR A 37 -6.36 4.70 -13.95
CA TYR A 37 -5.95 5.51 -15.10
C TYR A 37 -5.99 4.69 -16.40
N PRO A 38 -6.35 5.32 -17.55
CA PRO A 38 -6.59 6.76 -17.72
C PRO A 38 -7.99 7.26 -17.29
N GLY A 39 -8.99 6.40 -17.18
CA GLY A 39 -10.39 6.78 -16.90
C GLY A 39 -10.59 7.64 -15.65
N ARG A 40 -9.79 7.43 -14.59
CA ARG A 40 -9.76 8.24 -13.37
C ARG A 40 -9.58 9.73 -13.63
N GLU A 41 -8.82 10.10 -14.65
CA GLU A 41 -8.55 11.50 -15.02
C GLU A 41 -9.79 12.21 -15.58
N TYR A 42 -10.72 11.45 -16.17
CA TYR A 42 -11.96 11.94 -16.76
C TYR A 42 -13.11 11.99 -15.77
N ALA A 43 -12.98 11.32 -14.62
CA ALA A 43 -14.05 11.14 -13.65
C ALA A 43 -14.27 12.34 -12.71
N GLY A 44 -13.27 13.21 -12.53
CA GLY A 44 -13.35 14.33 -11.58
C GLY A 44 -13.52 13.84 -10.14
N THR A 45 -14.31 14.55 -9.33
CA THR A 45 -14.77 14.01 -8.03
C THR A 45 -15.79 12.91 -8.28
N VAL A 46 -15.65 11.75 -7.63
CA VAL A 46 -16.61 10.64 -7.75
C VAL A 46 -17.44 10.57 -6.47
N LEU A 47 -18.76 10.65 -6.62
CA LEU A 47 -19.73 10.41 -5.56
C LEU A 47 -20.50 9.13 -5.87
N VAL A 48 -20.61 8.23 -4.90
CA VAL A 48 -21.41 7.02 -5.02
C VAL A 48 -22.77 7.29 -4.40
N ASP A 49 -23.81 7.30 -5.22
CA ASP A 49 -25.20 7.46 -4.80
C ASP A 49 -25.82 6.07 -4.47
N PRO A 50 -26.23 5.84 -3.22
CA PRO A 50 -26.86 4.60 -2.82
C PRO A 50 -28.29 4.53 -3.38
N ILE A 51 -28.48 3.76 -4.44
CA ILE A 51 -29.79 3.57 -5.09
C ILE A 51 -30.70 2.52 -4.41
N GLY A 52 -30.46 2.22 -3.13
CA GLY A 52 -31.29 1.28 -2.35
C GLY A 52 -31.03 -0.21 -2.62
N LEU A 53 -29.82 -0.57 -3.10
CA LEU A 53 -29.43 -1.98 -3.22
C LEU A 53 -29.44 -2.66 -1.83
N PRO A 54 -30.10 -3.81 -1.65
CA PRO A 54 -30.14 -4.50 -0.36
C PRO A 54 -28.73 -4.88 0.12
N PRO A 55 -28.36 -4.63 1.38
CA PRO A 55 -27.04 -5.00 1.90
C PRO A 55 -26.65 -6.49 1.72
N PRO A 56 -27.57 -7.47 1.86
CA PRO A 56 -27.23 -8.87 1.59
C PRO A 56 -26.82 -9.15 0.14
N LEU A 57 -27.36 -8.39 -0.82
CA LEU A 57 -26.97 -8.50 -2.22
C LEU A 57 -25.51 -8.05 -2.40
N LEU A 58 -25.12 -6.96 -1.73
CA LEU A 58 -23.75 -6.44 -1.79
C LEU A 58 -22.76 -7.30 -1.00
N ALA A 59 -23.15 -7.80 0.17
CA ALA A 59 -22.31 -8.65 1.01
C ALA A 59 -22.06 -10.04 0.41
N GLY A 60 -22.99 -10.55 -0.39
CA GLY A 60 -22.85 -11.83 -1.10
C GLY A 60 -22.07 -11.74 -2.42
N MET A 61 -21.71 -10.53 -2.88
CA MET A 61 -20.89 -10.36 -4.08
C MET A 61 -19.44 -10.74 -3.77
N THR A 62 -18.95 -11.84 -4.35
CA THR A 62 -17.52 -12.14 -4.43
C THR A 62 -16.92 -11.31 -5.56
N GLY A 63 -16.70 -10.01 -5.30
CA GLY A 63 -15.93 -9.18 -6.21
C GLY A 63 -14.45 -9.53 -6.14
N ASP A 64 -13.75 -9.50 -7.27
CA ASP A 64 -12.28 -9.64 -7.29
C ASP A 64 -11.56 -8.33 -6.90
N LEU A 65 -12.32 -7.23 -6.77
CA LEU A 65 -11.82 -5.88 -6.58
C LEU A 65 -12.54 -5.17 -5.44
N TYR A 66 -11.76 -4.46 -4.61
CA TYR A 66 -12.24 -3.71 -3.47
C TYR A 66 -11.51 -2.37 -3.38
N THR A 67 -12.22 -1.33 -2.90
CA THR A 67 -11.59 -0.06 -2.52
C THR A 67 -11.21 -0.08 -1.04
N LEU A 68 -10.04 0.45 -0.70
CA LEU A 68 -9.61 0.60 0.68
C LEU A 68 -9.97 2.01 1.17
N GLY A 69 -10.93 2.09 2.09
CA GLY A 69 -11.25 3.29 2.86
C GLY A 69 -10.81 3.17 4.31
N HIS A 70 -11.14 4.19 5.12
CA HIS A 70 -10.82 4.19 6.55
C HIS A 70 -11.40 2.95 7.27
N HIS A 71 -12.66 2.62 6.98
CA HIS A 71 -13.36 1.52 7.64
C HIS A 71 -12.74 0.15 7.32
N GLU A 72 -12.23 -0.03 6.10
CA GLU A 72 -11.54 -1.28 5.70
C GLU A 72 -10.12 -1.35 6.29
N LEU A 73 -9.44 -0.21 6.44
CA LEU A 73 -8.07 -0.16 6.93
C LEU A 73 -7.95 -0.22 8.46
N GLU A 74 -8.89 0.38 9.20
CA GLU A 74 -8.88 0.43 10.67
C GLU A 74 -8.66 -0.95 11.35
N PRO A 75 -9.39 -2.02 10.99
CA PRO A 75 -9.20 -3.32 11.63
C PRO A 75 -7.88 -4.00 11.23
N LEU A 76 -7.21 -3.56 10.16
CA LEU A 76 -5.93 -4.11 9.70
C LEU A 76 -4.74 -3.53 10.45
N ILE A 77 -4.89 -2.39 11.13
CA ILE A 77 -3.82 -1.75 11.90
C ILE A 77 -3.64 -2.51 13.24
N PRO A 78 -2.47 -3.11 13.50
CA PRO A 78 -2.25 -3.87 14.73
C PRO A 78 -2.33 -2.99 15.98
N ARG A 79 -3.06 -3.45 16.99
CA ARG A 79 -3.08 -2.80 18.31
C ARG A 79 -1.89 -3.27 19.14
N ARG A 80 -1.16 -2.32 19.73
CA ARG A 80 -0.04 -2.61 20.64
C ARG A 80 -0.56 -2.82 22.06
N GLN A 81 -0.30 -4.00 22.63
CA GLN A 81 -0.62 -4.30 24.02
C GLN A 81 0.26 -3.48 24.98
N PRO A 82 -0.23 -3.08 26.17
CA PRO A 82 0.55 -2.30 27.14
C PRO A 82 1.89 -2.95 27.55
N GLU A 83 1.94 -4.27 27.60
CA GLU A 83 3.10 -5.10 27.96
C GLU A 83 4.04 -5.40 26.78
N ALA A 84 3.75 -4.88 25.59
CA ALA A 84 4.55 -5.13 24.40
C ALA A 84 5.98 -4.60 24.55
N HIS A 85 6.94 -5.35 24.03
CA HIS A 85 8.34 -4.97 23.96
C HIS A 85 8.89 -5.22 22.55
N LYS A 86 10.13 -4.78 22.29
CA LYS A 86 10.77 -4.86 20.96
C LYS A 86 10.75 -6.25 20.31
N GLY A 87 10.66 -7.33 21.10
CA GLY A 87 10.60 -8.71 20.61
C GLY A 87 9.20 -9.17 20.20
N THR A 88 8.14 -8.61 20.81
CA THR A 88 6.75 -8.95 20.46
C THR A 88 6.19 -8.10 19.33
N GLN A 89 6.98 -7.14 18.81
CA GLN A 89 6.60 -6.25 17.72
C GLN A 89 7.31 -6.59 16.40
N GLY A 90 7.87 -7.81 16.33
CA GLY A 90 8.53 -8.36 15.16
C GLY A 90 9.91 -7.75 14.86
N HIS A 91 10.68 -8.50 14.09
CA HIS A 91 12.00 -8.14 13.58
C HIS A 91 11.99 -8.11 12.05
N LEU A 92 12.07 -6.90 11.49
CA LEU A 92 12.14 -6.67 10.05
C LEU A 92 13.59 -6.73 9.56
N LEU A 93 13.82 -7.49 8.48
CA LEU A 93 15.02 -7.41 7.66
C LEU A 93 14.75 -6.63 6.38
N VAL A 94 15.57 -5.63 6.08
CA VAL A 94 15.60 -4.93 4.78
C VAL A 94 16.90 -5.27 4.09
N VAL A 95 16.86 -6.07 3.03
CA VAL A 95 18.04 -6.45 2.26
C VAL A 95 18.12 -5.57 1.04
N GLY A 96 19.29 -4.98 0.78
CA GLY A 96 19.48 -4.24 -0.46
C GLY A 96 20.50 -3.13 -0.35
N GLY A 97 20.51 -2.30 -1.38
CA GLY A 97 21.48 -1.22 -1.56
C GLY A 97 22.67 -1.64 -2.41
N ALA A 98 23.22 -0.64 -3.09
CA ALA A 98 24.43 -0.73 -3.90
C ALA A 98 25.21 0.58 -3.76
N SER A 99 26.40 0.64 -4.36
CA SER A 99 27.14 1.90 -4.46
C SER A 99 26.26 2.95 -5.14
N GLY A 100 26.03 4.10 -4.48
CA GLY A 100 25.14 5.15 -4.95
C GLY A 100 23.64 4.90 -4.73
N MET A 101 23.24 3.76 -4.15
CA MET A 101 21.84 3.39 -3.89
C MET A 101 21.60 2.98 -2.43
N THR A 102 22.38 3.55 -1.51
CA THR A 102 22.30 3.24 -0.07
C THR A 102 21.05 3.81 0.60
N GLY A 103 20.42 4.82 -0.01
CA GLY A 103 19.22 5.47 0.54
C GLY A 103 17.98 4.59 0.51
N ALA A 104 17.82 3.71 -0.49
CA ALA A 104 16.65 2.85 -0.62
C ALA A 104 16.43 1.92 0.60
N PRO A 105 17.42 1.10 1.02
CA PRO A 105 17.26 0.28 2.22
C PRO A 105 17.14 1.11 3.51
N THR A 106 17.77 2.29 3.56
CA THR A 106 17.64 3.20 4.71
C THR A 106 16.23 3.75 4.86
N LEU A 107 15.59 4.18 3.77
CA LEU A 107 14.21 4.65 3.77
C LEU A 107 13.23 3.54 4.13
N ALA A 108 13.40 2.34 3.57
CA ALA A 108 12.57 1.18 3.89
C ALA A 108 12.71 0.78 5.37
N ALA A 109 13.91 0.81 5.94
CA ALA A 109 14.13 0.53 7.35
C ALA A 109 13.46 1.56 8.27
N LEU A 110 13.57 2.85 7.93
CA LEU A 110 12.87 3.93 8.65
C LEU A 110 11.35 3.78 8.57
N ALA A 111 10.82 3.41 7.40
CA ALA A 111 9.40 3.13 7.24
C ALA A 111 8.97 1.96 8.15
N GLY A 112 9.74 0.88 8.21
CA GLY A 112 9.49 -0.24 9.13
C GLY A 112 9.42 0.17 10.60
N LEU A 113 10.37 0.98 11.06
CA LEU A 113 10.37 1.54 12.42
C LEU A 113 9.12 2.40 12.67
N ARG A 114 8.77 3.28 11.73
CA ARG A 114 7.60 4.18 11.85
C ARG A 114 6.27 3.42 11.79
N SER A 115 6.22 2.31 11.07
CA SER A 115 5.05 1.42 11.01
C SER A 115 4.89 0.55 12.26
N GLY A 116 5.87 0.55 13.18
CA GLY A 116 5.77 -0.08 14.49
C GLY A 116 6.55 -1.38 14.65
N ALA A 117 7.43 -1.75 13.72
CA ALA A 117 8.34 -2.89 13.89
C ALA A 117 9.22 -2.69 15.14
N GLY A 118 9.37 -3.74 15.93
CA GLY A 118 10.12 -3.70 17.19
C GLY A 118 11.62 -3.62 16.99
N LEU A 119 12.12 -4.31 15.97
CA LEU A 119 13.53 -4.29 15.55
C LEU A 119 13.61 -4.19 14.03
N VAL A 120 14.63 -3.49 13.52
CA VAL A 120 14.91 -3.40 12.09
C VAL A 120 16.41 -3.58 11.84
N THR A 121 16.74 -4.47 10.90
CA THR A 121 18.11 -4.68 10.43
C THR A 121 18.17 -4.42 8.93
N ILE A 122 19.20 -3.70 8.47
CA ILE A 122 19.54 -3.65 7.04
C ILE A 122 20.60 -4.71 6.74
N GLY A 123 20.32 -5.56 5.76
CA GLY A 123 21.25 -6.51 5.17
C GLY A 123 21.94 -5.94 3.94
N VAL A 124 23.25 -5.66 4.03
CA VAL A 124 24.04 -5.11 2.92
C VAL A 124 25.14 -6.06 2.44
N ARG A 125 25.60 -5.87 1.20
CA ARG A 125 26.81 -6.54 0.72
C ARG A 125 28.02 -6.09 1.53
N ALA A 126 28.94 -7.01 1.80
CA ALA A 126 30.20 -6.70 2.48
C ALA A 126 30.95 -5.55 1.76
N GLY A 127 31.44 -4.58 2.55
CA GLY A 127 32.12 -3.39 2.04
C GLY A 127 31.21 -2.22 1.63
N LEU A 128 29.88 -2.38 1.68
CA LEU A 128 28.96 -1.26 1.45
C LEU A 128 28.78 -0.44 2.74
N THR A 129 29.09 0.86 2.66
CA THR A 129 28.85 1.81 3.75
C THR A 129 27.49 2.48 3.58
N LEU A 130 26.73 2.61 4.66
CA LEU A 130 25.47 3.38 4.68
C LEU A 130 25.73 4.73 5.37
N PRO A 131 26.11 5.79 4.63
CA PRO A 131 26.55 7.05 5.22
C PRO A 131 25.46 7.75 6.06
N GLU A 132 24.19 7.57 5.70
CA GLU A 132 23.04 8.19 6.36
C GLU A 132 22.25 7.20 7.22
N LYS A 133 22.89 6.13 7.72
CA LYS A 133 22.23 5.13 8.54
C LYS A 133 21.72 5.73 9.85
N PRO A 134 20.40 5.67 10.15
CA PRO A 134 19.84 6.05 11.45
C PRO A 134 20.43 5.20 12.56
N LEU A 135 20.65 5.77 13.74
CA LEU A 135 21.31 5.08 14.86
C LEU A 135 20.49 3.88 15.37
N GLU A 136 19.17 3.97 15.25
CA GLU A 136 18.18 2.99 15.69
C GLU A 136 18.18 1.72 14.83
N VAL A 137 18.71 1.78 13.61
CA VAL A 137 18.69 0.66 12.66
C VAL A 137 19.98 -0.15 12.76
N MET A 138 19.86 -1.47 12.92
CA MET A 138 20.99 -2.39 12.91
C MET A 138 21.46 -2.64 11.47
N VAL A 139 22.73 -2.98 11.28
CA VAL A 139 23.25 -3.37 9.96
C VAL A 139 24.02 -4.67 10.12
N LYS A 140 23.77 -5.59 9.19
CA LYS A 140 24.54 -6.83 9.04
C LYS A 140 24.99 -6.95 7.60
N THR A 141 26.15 -7.54 7.39
CA THR A 141 26.52 -8.02 6.07
C THR A 141 25.71 -9.27 5.72
N TRP A 142 25.54 -9.57 4.43
CA TRP A 142 24.78 -10.76 4.00
C TRP A 142 25.30 -12.07 4.60
N ALA A 143 26.60 -12.17 4.91
CA ALA A 143 27.18 -13.35 5.54
C ALA A 143 26.78 -13.54 7.02
N GLU A 144 26.32 -12.48 7.69
CA GLU A 144 25.94 -12.48 9.11
C GLU A 144 24.43 -12.65 9.32
N ILE A 145 23.65 -12.63 8.23
CA ILE A 145 22.19 -12.77 8.26
C ILE A 145 21.84 -14.25 8.45
N ARG A 146 21.00 -14.52 9.44
CA ARG A 146 20.29 -15.78 9.62
C ARG A 146 18.83 -15.50 9.37
N TRP A 147 18.28 -16.01 8.27
CA TRP A 147 16.96 -15.63 7.77
C TRP A 147 15.84 -15.97 8.76
N GLU A 148 16.05 -17.03 9.54
CA GLU A 148 15.17 -17.49 10.61
C GLU A 148 15.05 -16.53 11.80
N ASP A 149 15.94 -15.53 11.94
CA ASP A 149 15.88 -14.53 13.01
C ASP A 149 14.81 -13.44 12.75
N TYR A 150 14.17 -13.43 11.57
CA TYR A 150 13.35 -12.32 11.10
C TYR A 150 11.90 -12.74 10.80
N ASP A 151 10.94 -11.94 11.27
CA ASP A 151 9.51 -12.18 11.06
C ASP A 151 9.04 -11.70 9.68
N ALA A 152 9.76 -10.74 9.08
CA ALA A 152 9.47 -10.20 7.76
C ALA A 152 10.74 -9.76 7.04
N ILE A 153 10.74 -9.90 5.72
CA ILE A 153 11.87 -9.56 4.85
C ILE A 153 11.38 -8.68 3.70
N VAL A 154 12.09 -7.58 3.46
CA VAL A 154 11.94 -6.71 2.28
C VAL A 154 13.27 -6.76 1.50
N VAL A 155 13.20 -6.90 0.19
CA VAL A 155 14.35 -7.03 -0.75
C VAL A 155 14.27 -6.01 -1.86
#